data_AF-A0A836Q9C5-F1
#
_entry.id   AF-A0A836Q9C5-F1
#
_cell.length_a   1.000
_cell.length_b   1.000
_cell.length_c   1.000
_cell.angle_alpha   90.00
_cell.angle_beta   90.00
_cell.angle_gamma   90.00
#
_symmetry.space_group_name_H-M   'P 1'
#
loop_
_entity.id
_entity.type
_entity.pdbx_description
1 polymer ?
#
loop_
_entity_poly.entity_id
_entity_poly.type
_entity_poly.pdbx_seq_one_letter_code
_entity_poly.pdbx_strand_id
1 'polypeptide(L)' 'MENMLEKLIGESKVLERAIAGEDLNAQDGIELMKSDDHYMIGAVADATRKKLVGDKVTFTASSYLNYTNVCAA' A
#
# COMPACT_ATOMS: atom_id res chain seq x y z
N MET A 1 11.07 15.88 1.10
CA MET A 1 10.89 14.51 1.64
C MET A 1 11.02 13.48 0.53
N GLU A 2 10.46 13.74 -0.66
CA GLU A 2 10.69 12.95 -1.89
C GLU A 2 12.18 12.63 -2.14
N ASN A 3 13.06 13.65 -2.14
CA ASN A 3 14.51 13.47 -2.34
C ASN A 3 15.24 12.59 -1.29
N MET A 4 14.64 12.33 -0.13
CA MET A 4 15.25 11.49 0.91
C MET A 4 14.80 10.04 0.78
N LEU A 5 13.53 9.83 0.42
CA LEU A 5 12.97 8.51 0.12
C LEU A 5 13.61 7.91 -1.13
N GLU A 6 13.75 8.69 -2.20
CA GLU A 6 14.41 8.23 -3.44
C GLU A 6 15.83 7.72 -3.21
N LYS A 7 16.58 8.32 -2.25
CA LYS A 7 17.92 7.86 -1.88
C LYS A 7 17.94 6.57 -1.06
N LEU A 8 16.87 6.27 -0.33
CA LEU A 8 16.75 5.10 0.56
C LEU A 8 16.08 3.91 -0.14
N ILE A 9 15.29 4.18 -1.18
CA ILE A 9 14.56 3.16 -1.96
C ILE A 9 15.50 2.32 -2.85
N GLY A 10 16.72 2.80 -3.14
CA GLY A 10 17.65 2.20 -4.11
C GLY A 10 18.05 0.73 -3.89
N GLU A 11 17.61 0.08 -2.82
CA GLU A 11 17.78 -1.36 -2.60
C GLU A 11 16.60 -2.21 -3.12
N SER A 12 15.40 -1.63 -3.34
CA SER A 12 14.21 -2.35 -3.83
C SER A 12 13.65 -1.74 -5.11
N LYS A 13 13.83 -2.45 -6.22
CA LYS A 13 13.26 -2.09 -7.53
C LYS A 13 11.73 -1.99 -7.50
N VAL A 14 11.05 -2.80 -6.69
CA VAL A 14 9.60 -2.75 -6.60
C VAL A 14 9.14 -1.46 -5.91
N LEU A 15 9.85 -1.00 -4.88
CA LEU A 15 9.54 0.27 -4.21
C LEU A 15 9.83 1.49 -5.11
N GLU A 16 10.87 1.44 -5.96
CA GLU A 16 11.13 2.49 -6.97
C GLU A 16 9.95 2.64 -7.94
N ARG A 17 9.45 1.52 -8.46
CA ARG A 17 8.32 1.50 -9.38
C ARG A 17 7.03 1.97 -8.70
N ALA A 18 6.81 1.53 -7.46
CA ALA A 18 5.65 1.93 -6.67
C ALA A 18 5.62 3.45 -6.40
N ILE A 19 6.75 4.07 -6.04
CA ILE A 19 6.82 5.52 -5.79
C ILE A 19 6.72 6.34 -7.09
N ALA A 20 7.24 5.80 -8.20
CA ALA A 20 7.06 6.38 -9.53
C ALA A 20 5.59 6.38 -9.98
N GLY A 21 4.76 5.51 -9.40
CA GLY A 21 3.34 5.34 -9.74
C GLY A 21 3.13 4.37 -10.90
N GLU A 22 4.07 3.46 -11.12
CA GLU A 22 3.90 2.38 -12.09
C GLU A 22 3.00 1.27 -11.54
N ASP A 23 2.32 0.56 -12.45
CA ASP A 23 1.54 -0.62 -12.09
C ASP A 23 2.45 -1.76 -11.61
N LEU A 24 2.11 -2.34 -10.46
CA LEU A 24 2.77 -3.51 -9.92
C LEU A 24 2.08 -4.79 -10.42
N ASN A 25 2.88 -5.82 -10.71
CA ASN A 25 2.38 -7.13 -11.09
C ASN A 25 2.33 -8.09 -9.87
N ALA A 26 1.87 -9.33 -10.09
CA ALA A 26 1.76 -10.32 -9.02
C ALA A 26 3.11 -10.67 -8.34
N GLN A 27 4.20 -10.70 -9.10
CA GLN A 27 5.52 -11.01 -8.58
C GLN A 27 6.06 -9.86 -7.71
N ASP A 28 5.81 -8.62 -8.13
CA ASP A 28 6.12 -7.43 -7.33
C ASP A 28 5.39 -7.48 -5.98
N GLY A 29 4.11 -7.87 -5.99
CA GLY A 29 3.32 -8.07 -4.77
C GLY A 29 3.91 -9.15 -3.86
N ILE A 30 4.37 -10.28 -4.41
CA ILE A 30 5.03 -11.34 -3.63
C ILE A 30 6.34 -10.84 -3.00
N GLU A 31 7.13 -10.04 -3.72
CA GLU A 31 8.36 -9.44 -3.20
C GLU A 31 8.07 -8.53 -2.00
N LEU A 32 7.09 -7.63 -2.13
CA LEU A 32 6.67 -6.73 -1.05
C LEU A 32 6.18 -7.50 0.18
N MET A 33 5.38 -8.55 -0.02
CA MET A 33 4.85 -9.37 1.07
C MET A 33 5.92 -10.20 1.81
N LYS A 34 7.08 -10.41 1.19
CA LYS A 34 8.23 -11.11 1.80
C LYS A 34 9.25 -10.17 2.43
N SER A 35 9.12 -8.86 2.23
CA SER A 35 10.06 -7.89 2.76
C SER A 35 9.78 -7.62 4.24
N ASP A 36 10.84 -7.62 5.05
CA ASP A 36 10.77 -7.26 6.47
C ASP A 36 10.90 -5.74 6.70
N ASP A 37 11.19 -4.96 5.65
CA ASP A 37 11.32 -3.49 5.74
C ASP A 37 9.96 -2.80 5.64
N HIS A 38 9.17 -2.99 6.70
CA HIS A 38 7.84 -2.40 6.84
C HIS A 38 7.87 -0.87 6.88
N TYR A 39 8.99 -0.27 7.32
CA TYR A 39 9.13 1.18 7.39
C TYR A 39 9.22 1.79 6.00
N MET A 40 10.03 1.21 5.10
CA MET A 40 10.11 1.69 3.72
C MET A 40 8.82 1.44 2.95
N ILE A 41 8.20 0.28 3.12
CA ILE A 41 6.88 0.00 2.50
C ILE A 41 5.86 1.04 2.96
N GLY A 42 5.78 1.31 4.27
CA GLY A 42 4.85 2.30 4.83
C GLY A 42 5.11 3.72 4.32
N ALA A 43 6.38 4.12 4.19
CA ALA A 43 6.74 5.45 3.72
C ALA A 43 6.42 5.64 2.22
N VAL A 44 6.72 4.64 1.38
CA VAL A 44 6.33 4.64 -0.04
C VAL A 44 4.82 4.62 -0.19
N ALA A 45 4.10 3.81 0.59
CA ALA A 45 2.64 3.76 0.56
C ALA A 45 2.01 5.12 0.96
N ASP A 46 2.50 5.79 2.00
CA ASP A 46 2.03 7.12 2.39
C ASP A 46 2.33 8.17 1.31
N ALA A 47 3.53 8.15 0.72
CA ALA A 47 3.89 9.05 -0.37
C ALA A 47 2.97 8.86 -1.60
N THR A 48 2.76 7.62 -2.03
CA THR A 48 1.87 7.27 -3.14
C THR A 48 0.43 7.68 -2.83
N ARG A 49 -0.07 7.40 -1.62
CA ARG A 49 -1.41 7.77 -1.18
C ARG A 49 -1.60 9.30 -1.13
N LYS A 50 -0.60 10.06 -0.64
CA LYS A 50 -0.59 11.54 -0.64
C LYS A 50 -0.69 12.10 -2.05
N LYS A 51 0.10 11.55 -2.98
CA LYS A 51 0.10 11.94 -4.40
C LYS A 51 -1.28 11.71 -5.05
N LEU A 52 -1.95 10.61 -4.72
CA LEU A 52 -3.24 10.25 -5.32
C LEU A 52 -4.44 10.97 -4.71
N VAL A 53 -4.51 11.11 -3.38
CA VAL A 53 -5.73 11.58 -2.69
C VAL A 53 -5.51 12.70 -1.65
N GLY A 54 -4.30 13.26 -1.52
CA GLY A 54 -4.01 14.38 -0.60
C GLY A 54 -4.21 14.00 0.87
N ASP A 55 -4.51 14.92 1.79
CA ASP A 55 -4.69 14.56 3.22
C ASP A 55 -6.15 14.30 3.62
N LYS A 56 -7.05 14.17 2.63
CA LYS A 56 -8.48 13.96 2.90
C LYS A 56 -8.72 12.54 3.42
N VAL A 57 -9.24 12.45 4.65
CA VAL A 57 -9.72 11.20 5.25
C VAL A 57 -11.24 11.13 5.11
N THR A 58 -11.76 10.00 4.61
CA THR A 58 -13.20 9.75 4.47
C THR A 58 -13.64 8.59 5.37
N PHE A 59 -14.88 8.64 5.85
CA PHE A 59 -15.50 7.58 6.65
C PHE A 59 -16.82 7.15 6.03
N THR A 60 -17.26 5.92 6.30
CA THR A 60 -18.55 5.40 5.85
C THR A 60 -19.43 5.06 7.05
N ALA A 61 -20.74 5.29 6.94
CA ALA A 61 -21.73 4.81 7.90
C ALA A 61 -22.47 3.63 7.26
N SER A 62 -21.97 2.42 7.51
CA SER A 62 -22.54 1.19 6.96
C SER A 62 -23.38 0.47 8.00
N SER A 63 -24.54 -0.06 7.59
CA SER A 63 -25.33 -1.00 8.40
C SER A 63 -25.31 -2.36 7.72
N TYR A 64 -24.92 -3.40 8.45
CA TYR A 64 -24.88 -4.78 7.97
C TYR A 64 -25.94 -5.61 8.69
N LEU A 65 -26.82 -6.26 7.94
CA LEU A 65 -27.77 -7.23 8.46
C LEU A 65 -27.35 -8.64 8.05
N ASN A 66 -26.70 -9.35 8.97
CA ASN A 66 -26.33 -10.74 8.77
C ASN A 66 -27.49 -11.63 9.22
N TYR A 67 -28.33 -12.04 8.27
CA TYR A 67 -29.56 -12.81 8.51
C TYR A 67 -29.34 -14.15 9.22
N THR A 68 -28.15 -14.74 9.06
CA THR A 68 -27.73 -15.96 9.74
C THR A 68 -26.21 -15.95 9.92
N ASN A 69 -25.75 -16.56 11.01
CA ASN A 69 -24.35 -16.85 11.27
C ASN A 69 -24.04 -18.35 11.17
N VAL A 70 -24.97 -19.14 10.63
CA VAL A 70 -24.85 -20.59 10.45
C VAL A 70 -24.32 -20.89 9.05
N CYS A 71 -23.38 -21.84 8.95
CA CYS A 71 -22.85 -22.38 7.70
C CYS A 71 -23.09 -23.90 7.67
N ALA A 72 -23.64 -24.43 6.57
CA ALA A 72 -23.77 -25.87 6.36
C ALA A 72 -22.52 -26.34 5.62
N ALA A 73 -21.73 -27.20 6.27
CA ALA A 73 -20.52 -27.79 5.72
C ALA A 73 -20.82 -28.82 4.62
#